data_AF-A0A657AXB4-F1
#
_entry.id   AF-A0A657AXB4-F1
#
_cell.length_a   1.000
_cell.length_b   1.000
_cell.length_c   1.000
_cell.angle_alpha   90.00
_cell.angle_beta   90.00
_cell.angle_gamma   90.00
#
_symmetry.space_group_name_H-M   'P 1'
#
loop_
_entity.id
_entity.type
_entity.pdbx_description
1 polymer ?
#
loop_
_entity_poly.entity_id
_entity_poly.type
_entity_poly.pdbx_seq_one_letter_code
_entity_poly.pdbx_strand_id
1 'polypeptide(L)'
;MEFQSNTDLFDAIEGLQASLVSTGNEHASNQIADGLSSLNGLTDGWAQLLESINNARCEFGSALTEEQTNQINKIQSAVHKIVYRA
;
A
#
# COMPACT_ATOMS: atom_id res chain seq x y z
N MET A 1 1.94 -9.40 -12.26
CA MET A 1 1.27 -10.36 -11.37
C MET A 1 0.16 -9.62 -10.67
N GLU A 2 -1.05 -10.12 -10.82
CA GLU A 2 -2.23 -9.63 -10.10
C GLU A 2 -2.36 -10.44 -8.81
N PHE A 3 -2.76 -9.79 -7.71
CA PHE A 3 -3.04 -10.50 -6.46
C PHE A 3 -4.25 -11.41 -6.67
N GLN A 4 -4.10 -12.69 -6.33
CA GLN A 4 -5.15 -13.69 -6.60
C GLN A 4 -6.30 -13.64 -5.59
N SER A 5 -6.12 -12.94 -4.48
CA SER A 5 -7.10 -12.81 -3.40
C SER A 5 -6.81 -11.57 -2.56
N ASN A 6 -7.81 -11.10 -1.81
CA ASN A 6 -7.62 -10.00 -0.85
C ASN A 6 -6.54 -10.36 0.18
N THR A 7 -6.47 -11.61 0.62
CA THR A 7 -5.42 -12.10 1.53
C THR A 7 -4.01 -11.92 0.95
N ASP A 8 -3.82 -12.19 -0.34
CA ASP A 8 -2.54 -12.03 -1.04
C ASP A 8 -2.13 -10.54 -1.13
N LEU A 9 -3.11 -9.66 -1.30
CA LEU A 9 -2.91 -8.21 -1.23
C LEU A 9 -2.56 -7.74 0.19
N PHE A 10 -3.23 -8.25 1.22
CA PHE A 10 -2.93 -7.93 2.61
C PHE A 10 -1.51 -8.37 3.00
N ASP A 11 -1.13 -9.61 2.67
CA ASP A 11 0.21 -10.13 2.93
C ASP A 11 1.29 -9.28 2.24
N ALA A 12 1.04 -8.85 1.01
CA ALA A 12 1.96 -7.96 0.29
C ALA A 12 2.06 -6.55 0.91
N ILE A 13 0.96 -6.03 1.46
CA ILE A 13 0.95 -4.75 2.21
C ILE A 13 1.74 -4.89 3.51
N GLU A 14 1.55 -5.98 4.26
CA GLU A 14 2.32 -6.26 5.48
C GLU A 14 3.81 -6.44 5.18
N GLY A 15 4.14 -7.16 4.10
CA GLY A 15 5.51 -7.32 3.62
C GLY A 15 6.16 -6.00 3.21
N LEU A 16 5.40 -5.10 2.56
CA LEU A 16 5.89 -3.76 2.24
C LEU A 16 6.16 -2.95 3.51
N GLN A 17 5.24 -2.96 4.47
CA GLN A 17 5.42 -2.28 5.76
C GLN A 17 6.69 -2.76 6.49
N ALA A 18 6.87 -4.08 6.59
CA ALA A 18 8.06 -4.66 7.21
C ALA A 18 9.35 -4.25 6.48
N SER A 19 9.34 -4.23 5.14
CA SER A 19 10.48 -3.76 4.33
C SER A 19 10.78 -2.28 4.57
N LEU A 20 9.75 -1.43 4.61
CA LEU A 20 9.91 0.01 4.87
C LEU A 20 10.55 0.26 6.24
N VAL A 21 10.04 -0.40 7.30
CA VAL A 21 10.62 -0.33 8.65
C VAL A 21 12.07 -0.79 8.65
N SER A 22 12.39 -1.91 8.00
CA SER A 22 13.76 -2.45 7.91
C SER A 22 14.75 -1.48 7.25
N THR A 23 14.27 -0.65 6.32
CA THR A 23 15.07 0.38 5.64
C THR A 23 15.07 1.76 6.33
N GLY A 24 14.45 1.89 7.50
CA GLY A 24 14.35 3.17 8.23
C GLY A 24 13.26 4.11 7.71
N ASN A 25 12.36 3.62 6.86
CA ASN A 25 11.21 4.35 6.32
C ASN A 25 9.95 4.11 7.19
N GLU A 26 10.09 4.20 8.51
CA GLU A 26 9.00 3.94 9.47
C GLU A 26 7.79 4.86 9.25
N HIS A 27 8.02 6.10 8.83
CA HIS A 27 6.95 7.05 8.56
C HIS A 27 6.08 6.63 7.36
N ALA A 28 6.71 6.11 6.29
CA ALA A 28 6.01 5.54 5.14
C ALA A 28 5.18 4.32 5.54
N SER A 29 5.75 3.44 6.40
CA SER A 29 5.03 2.28 6.93
C SER A 29 3.80 2.68 7.72
N ASN A 30 3.91 3.69 8.60
CA ASN A 30 2.80 4.18 9.40
C ASN A 30 1.68 4.79 8.56
N GLN A 31 1.99 5.53 7.50
CA GLN A 31 0.96 6.04 6.59
C GLN A 31 0.17 4.91 5.90
N ILE A 32 0.87 3.84 5.48
CA ILE A 32 0.20 2.67 4.89
C ILE A 32 -0.66 1.95 5.93
N ALA A 33 -0.19 1.84 7.18
CA ALA A 33 -0.94 1.22 8.27
C ALA A 33 -2.22 2.00 8.65
N ASP A 34 -2.18 3.34 8.58
CA ASP A 34 -3.34 4.19 8.81
C ASP A 34 -4.43 3.98 7.74
N GLY A 35 -4.02 3.97 6.46
CA GLY A 35 -4.91 3.62 5.35
C GLY A 35 -5.48 2.22 5.47
N LEU A 36 -4.69 1.25 5.95
CA LEU A 36 -5.14 -0.12 6.16
C LEU A 36 -6.18 -0.23 7.29
N SER A 37 -5.97 0.52 8.39
CA SER A 37 -6.90 0.57 9.54
C SER A 37 -8.27 1.15 9.16
N SER A 38 -8.34 1.86 8.04
CA SER A 38 -9.58 2.43 7.51
C SER A 38 -10.45 1.40 6.77
N LEU A 39 -9.94 0.17 6.52
CA LEU A 39 -10.68 -0.93 5.92
C LEU A 39 -11.67 -1.59 6.90
N ASN A 40 -12.68 -0.85 7.35
CA ASN A 40 -13.77 -1.36 8.19
C ASN A 40 -14.94 -1.98 7.39
N GLY A 41 -14.67 -2.53 6.20
CA GLY A 41 -15.68 -3.19 5.37
C GLY A 41 -16.53 -2.27 4.48
N LEU A 42 -16.15 -1.00 4.32
CA LEU A 42 -16.80 -0.04 3.42
C LEU A 42 -15.92 0.28 2.20
N THR A 43 -16.54 0.60 1.06
CA THR A 43 -15.88 1.01 -0.18
C THR A 43 -14.98 2.24 0.02
N ASP A 44 -15.35 3.14 0.94
CA ASP A 44 -14.55 4.31 1.33
C ASP A 44 -13.19 3.94 1.94
N GLY A 45 -13.09 2.83 2.67
CA GLY A 45 -11.82 2.38 3.25
C GLY A 45 -10.77 2.04 2.19
N TRP A 46 -11.20 1.52 1.03
CA TRP A 46 -10.29 1.23 -0.08
C TRP A 46 -9.81 2.50 -0.78
N ALA A 47 -10.66 3.53 -0.87
CA ALA A 47 -10.27 4.82 -1.43
C ALA A 47 -9.25 5.52 -0.51
N GLN A 48 -9.46 5.46 0.80
CA GLN A 48 -8.53 6.01 1.79
C GLN A 48 -7.20 5.26 1.82
N LEU A 49 -7.22 3.93 1.66
CA LEU A 49 -5.99 3.15 1.49
C LEU A 49 -5.24 3.56 0.22
N LEU A 50 -5.94 3.74 -0.91
CA LEU A 50 -5.33 4.18 -2.17
C LEU A 50 -4.64 5.54 -2.02
N GLU A 51 -5.31 6.48 -1.36
CA GLU A 51 -4.78 7.81 -1.07
C GLU A 51 -3.53 7.72 -0.19
N SER A 52 -3.58 6.94 0.89
CA SER A 52 -2.46 6.73 1.81
C SER A 52 -1.24 6.12 1.11
N ILE A 53 -1.44 5.14 0.24
CA ILE A 53 -0.37 4.53 -0.58
C ILE A 53 0.22 5.57 -1.55
N ASN A 54 -0.63 6.40 -2.16
CA ASN A 54 -0.16 7.41 -3.11
C ASN A 54 0.64 8.52 -2.41
N ASN A 55 0.20 8.93 -1.21
CA ASN A 55 0.91 9.89 -0.36
C ASN A 55 2.26 9.34 0.08
N ALA A 56 2.31 8.10 0.58
CA ALA A 56 3.57 7.44 0.95
C ALA A 56 4.53 7.34 -0.24
N ARG A 57 4.03 7.03 -1.45
CA ARG A 57 4.87 7.00 -2.65
C ARG A 57 5.35 8.39 -3.07
N CYS A 58 4.49 9.41 -3.00
CA CYS A 58 4.85 10.78 -3.40
C CYS A 58 5.86 11.41 -2.44
N GLU A 59 5.69 11.16 -1.14
CA GLU A 59 6.50 11.75 -0.07
C GLU A 59 7.83 11.02 0.12
N PHE A 60 7.83 9.68 0.07
CA PHE A 60 9.04 8.88 0.31
C PHE A 60 9.64 8.26 -0.95
N GLY A 61 9.08 8.52 -2.13
CA GLY A 61 9.47 7.82 -3.38
C GLY A 61 10.96 7.89 -3.70
N SER A 62 11.65 8.97 -3.35
CA SER A 62 13.10 9.10 -3.54
C SER A 62 13.95 8.33 -2.52
N ALA A 63 13.36 7.94 -1.38
CA ALA A 63 13.98 7.16 -0.31
C ALA A 63 13.65 5.67 -0.38
N LEU A 64 12.71 5.27 -1.26
CA LEU A 64 12.38 3.88 -1.49
C LEU A 64 13.44 3.19 -2.35
N THR A 65 13.73 1.94 -2.03
CA THR A 65 14.51 1.07 -2.92
C THR A 65 13.72 0.76 -4.19
N GLU A 66 14.40 0.27 -5.23
CA GLU A 66 13.74 -0.18 -6.46
C GLU A 66 12.72 -1.31 -6.18
N GLU A 67 13.05 -2.20 -5.24
CA GLU A 67 12.15 -3.28 -4.82
C GLU A 67 10.89 -2.72 -4.13
N GLN A 68 11.06 -1.81 -3.17
CA GLN A 68 9.94 -1.16 -2.47
C GLN A 68 9.08 -0.34 -3.44
N THR A 69 9.70 0.35 -4.39
CA THR A 69 9.02 1.12 -5.43
C THR A 69 8.20 0.21 -6.34
N ASN A 70 8.74 -0.94 -6.74
CA ASN A 70 8.00 -1.93 -7.51
C ASN A 70 6.83 -2.52 -6.70
N GLN A 71 7.04 -2.78 -5.42
CA GLN A 71 6.04 -3.37 -4.55
C GLN A 71 4.89 -2.40 -4.25
N ILE A 72 5.18 -1.14 -3.93
CA ILE A 72 4.17 -0.10 -3.71
C ILE A 72 3.35 0.18 -4.98
N ASN A 73 3.97 0.16 -6.17
CA ASN A 73 3.26 0.35 -7.45
C ASN A 73 2.31 -0.83 -7.77
N LYS A 74 2.71 -2.06 -7.45
CA LYS A 74 1.85 -3.25 -7.60
C LYS A 74 0.63 -3.17 -6.68
N ILE A 75 0.87 -2.86 -5.41
CA ILE A 75 -0.20 -2.72 -4.40
C ILE A 75 -1.15 -1.59 -4.80
N GLN A 76 -0.63 -0.42 -5.17
CA GLN A 76 -1.45 0.70 -5.63
C GLN A 76 -2.33 0.31 -6.82
N SER A 77 -1.77 -0.40 -7.82
CA SER A 77 -2.53 -0.84 -9.00
C SER A 77 -3.67 -1.78 -8.62
N ALA A 78 -3.46 -2.66 -7.65
CA ALA A 78 -4.48 -3.59 -7.18
C ALA A 78 -5.59 -2.88 -6.38
N VAL A 79 -5.21 -2.00 -5.45
CA VAL A 79 -6.17 -1.19 -4.68
C VAL A 79 -6.98 -0.29 -5.62
N HIS A 80 -6.34 0.29 -6.63
CA HIS A 80 -7.03 1.09 -7.65
C HIS A 80 -8.10 0.28 -8.39
N LYS A 81 -7.81 -0.96 -8.81
CA LYS A 81 -8.83 -1.84 -9.43
C LYS A 81 -10.03 -2.10 -8.50
N ILE A 82 -9.77 -2.30 -7.21
CA ILE A 82 -10.82 -2.51 -6.19
C ILE A 82 -11.71 -1.26 -6.05
N VAL A 83 -11.10 -0.08 -5.93
CA VAL A 83 -11.81 1.20 -5.77
C VAL A 83 -12.67 1.53 -6.99
N TYR A 84 -12.10 1.40 -8.19
CA TYR A 84 -12.74 1.81 -9.42
C TYR A 84 -13.54 0.68 -10.10
N ARG A 85 -13.60 -0.51 -9.50
CA ARG A 85 -14.23 -1.73 -10.06
C ARG A 85 -13.78 -2.01 -11.51
N ALA A 86 -12.48 -1.86 -11.77
CA ALA A 86 -11.85 -2.00 -13.08
C ALA A 86 -11.22 -3.38 -13.29
#